data_AF-A0A0A8Z6S2-F1
#
_entry.id   AF-A0A0A8Z6S2-F1
#
_cell.length_a   1.000
_cell.length_b   1.000
_cell.length_c   1.000
_cell.angle_alpha   90.00
_cell.angle_beta   90.00
_cell.angle_gamma   90.00
#
_symmetry.space_group_name_H-M   'P 1'
#
loop_
_entity.id
_entity.type
_entity.pdbx_description
1 polymer ?
#
loop_
_entity_poly.entity_id
_entity_poly.type
_entity_poly.pdbx_seq_one_letter_code
_entity_poly.pdbx_strand_id
1 'polypeptide(L)'
;MRHLWTNFKKKYRGDVYDNNMWPAARAYRPEKFQYHFNQVIHASPDIIEYMNMHHNHKWSRSMFSNEVTCDYVNNNLTESFNSWIKKIKDLPPVELIDKLRQMTMDLWDKRRRIGNKFSGNILPTIIKQFKARTRGLGQMKISKGQHTAKVFGFHSDMRPWRHVVELSTFTCSCGEWQMTGKPCLHALAFIQMLIWILLSMSVTL
;
A
#
# COMPACT_ATOMS: atom_id res chain seq x y z
N MET A 1 -11.42 0.64 6.24
CA MET A 1 -11.52 -0.76 6.71
C MET A 1 -11.64 -0.91 8.24
N ARG A 2 -10.83 -0.25 9.08
CA ARG A 2 -10.93 -0.42 10.56
C ARG A 2 -12.34 -0.20 11.13
N HIS A 3 -13.01 0.90 10.74
CA HIS A 3 -14.39 1.17 11.19
C HIS A 3 -15.38 0.10 10.73
N LEU A 4 -15.30 -0.31 9.45
CA LEU A 4 -16.10 -1.41 8.90
C LEU A 4 -15.90 -2.69 9.71
N TRP A 5 -14.64 -3.08 9.94
CA TRP A 5 -14.30 -4.28 10.70
C TRP A 5 -14.85 -4.25 12.14
N THR A 6 -14.70 -3.13 12.84
CA THR A 6 -15.17 -2.98 14.22
C THR A 6 -16.68 -3.16 14.37
N ASN A 7 -17.46 -2.73 13.39
CA ASN A 7 -18.92 -2.93 13.40
C ASN A 7 -19.30 -4.32 12.88
N PHE A 8 -18.67 -4.76 11.80
CA PHE A 8 -18.89 -6.06 11.19
C PHE A 8 -18.71 -7.21 12.20
N LYS A 9 -17.61 -7.20 12.96
CA LYS A 9 -17.29 -8.27 13.92
C LYS A 9 -18.24 -8.33 15.13
N LYS A 10 -19.05 -7.29 15.36
CA LYS A 10 -20.08 -7.33 16.43
C LYS A 10 -21.22 -8.26 16.04
N LYS A 11 -21.57 -8.29 14.75
CA LYS A 11 -22.66 -9.08 14.17
C LYS A 11 -22.19 -10.43 13.64
N TYR A 12 -21.08 -10.46 12.89
CA TYR A 12 -20.55 -11.67 12.26
C TYR A 12 -19.26 -12.10 12.97
N ARG A 13 -19.27 -13.30 13.56
CA ARG A 13 -18.16 -13.83 14.37
C ARG A 13 -17.71 -15.20 13.86
N GLY A 14 -16.42 -15.48 13.95
CA GLY A 14 -15.82 -16.76 13.58
C GLY A 14 -14.64 -16.60 12.62
N ASP A 15 -13.80 -17.63 12.59
CA ASP A 15 -12.51 -17.62 11.89
C ASP A 15 -12.65 -17.34 10.39
N VAL A 16 -13.75 -17.77 9.77
CA VAL A 16 -14.01 -17.53 8.34
C VAL A 16 -14.02 -16.03 8.03
N TYR A 17 -14.62 -15.22 8.90
CA TYR A 17 -14.69 -13.78 8.69
C TYR A 17 -13.35 -13.10 8.97
N ASP A 18 -12.69 -13.48 10.06
CA ASP A 18 -11.39 -12.94 10.46
C ASP A 18 -10.32 -13.21 9.39
N ASN A 19 -10.35 -14.42 8.82
CA ASN A 19 -9.38 -14.87 7.82
C ASN A 19 -9.66 -14.36 6.40
N ASN A 20 -10.86 -13.84 6.09
CA ASN A 20 -11.21 -13.46 4.71
C ASN A 20 -11.55 -11.98 4.52
N MET A 21 -12.16 -11.30 5.50
CA MET A 21 -12.57 -9.90 5.32
C MET A 21 -11.39 -8.95 5.15
N TRP A 22 -10.33 -9.11 5.94
CA TRP A 22 -9.13 -8.30 5.81
C TRP A 22 -8.36 -8.57 4.51
N PRO A 23 -8.12 -9.83 4.11
CA PRO A 23 -7.56 -10.12 2.80
C PRO A 23 -8.41 -9.61 1.63
N ALA A 24 -9.75 -9.71 1.71
CA ALA A 24 -10.64 -9.14 0.70
C ALA A 24 -10.42 -7.62 0.57
N ALA A 25 -10.49 -6.88 1.68
CA ALA A 25 -10.32 -5.43 1.69
C ALA A 25 -8.93 -4.98 1.19
N ARG A 26 -7.88 -5.78 1.42
CA ARG A 26 -6.49 -5.48 1.06
C ARG A 26 -6.10 -5.98 -0.32
N ALA A 27 -6.96 -6.74 -1.00
CA ALA A 27 -6.65 -7.29 -2.30
C ALA A 27 -6.42 -6.18 -3.33
N TYR A 28 -5.31 -6.26 -4.05
CA TYR A 28 -5.02 -5.36 -5.18
C TYR A 28 -5.67 -5.81 -6.50
N ARG A 29 -6.18 -7.05 -6.52
CA ARG A 29 -6.77 -7.68 -7.71
C ARG A 29 -8.24 -8.04 -7.47
N PRO A 30 -9.15 -7.73 -8.41
CA PRO A 30 -10.57 -8.07 -8.28
C PRO A 30 -10.81 -9.56 -8.03
N GLU A 31 -10.02 -10.44 -8.64
CA GLU A 31 -10.18 -11.89 -8.51
C GLU A 31 -9.80 -12.38 -7.11
N LYS A 32 -8.78 -11.77 -6.49
CA LYS A 32 -8.42 -12.07 -5.08
C LYS A 32 -9.46 -11.51 -4.11
N PHE A 33 -9.99 -10.33 -4.40
CA PHE A 33 -11.12 -9.78 -3.63
C PHE A 33 -12.31 -10.75 -3.69
N GLN A 34 -12.72 -11.14 -4.90
CA GLN A 34 -13.87 -12.01 -5.11
C GLN A 34 -13.69 -13.36 -4.43
N TYR A 35 -12.49 -13.96 -4.53
CA TYR A 35 -12.16 -15.21 -3.83
C TYR A 35 -12.45 -15.11 -2.33
N HIS A 36 -11.85 -14.13 -1.64
CA HIS A 36 -12.04 -14.00 -0.19
C HIS A 36 -13.46 -13.59 0.18
N PHE A 37 -14.07 -12.66 -0.58
CA PHE A 37 -15.41 -12.19 -0.27
C PHE A 37 -16.48 -13.26 -0.52
N ASN A 38 -16.29 -14.13 -1.52
CA ASN A 38 -17.16 -15.29 -1.73
C ASN A 38 -17.14 -16.25 -0.54
N GLN A 39 -15.98 -16.49 0.10
CA GLN A 39 -15.93 -17.33 1.30
C GLN A 39 -16.77 -16.75 2.45
N VAL A 40 -16.79 -15.42 2.56
CA VAL A 40 -17.60 -14.70 3.55
C VAL A 40 -19.10 -14.83 3.22
N ILE A 41 -19.48 -14.62 1.95
CA ILE A 41 -20.87 -14.75 1.49
C ILE A 41 -21.38 -16.19 1.65
N HIS A 42 -20.57 -17.20 1.32
CA HIS A 42 -20.94 -18.60 1.48
C HIS A 42 -21.20 -18.96 2.94
N ALA A 43 -20.51 -18.34 3.89
CA ALA A 43 -20.75 -18.55 5.31
C ALA A 43 -22.05 -17.89 5.79
N SER A 44 -22.37 -16.70 5.27
CA SER A 44 -23.62 -16.00 5.59
C SER A 44 -24.06 -15.07 4.46
N PRO A 45 -25.09 -15.45 3.67
CA PRO A 45 -25.53 -14.67 2.52
C PRO A 45 -26.09 -13.27 2.85
N ASP A 46 -26.64 -13.10 4.06
CA ASP A 46 -27.19 -11.83 4.57
C ASP A 46 -26.13 -10.70 4.67
N ILE A 47 -24.84 -11.05 4.58
CA ILE A 47 -23.74 -10.09 4.55
C ILE A 47 -23.85 -9.15 3.35
N ILE A 48 -24.39 -9.62 2.21
CA ILE A 48 -24.58 -8.77 1.04
C ILE A 48 -25.52 -7.61 1.39
N GLU A 49 -26.64 -7.91 2.03
CA GLU A 49 -27.61 -6.90 2.46
C GLU A 49 -27.01 -5.97 3.53
N TYR A 50 -26.30 -6.54 4.51
CA TYR A 50 -25.60 -5.75 5.53
C TYR A 50 -24.60 -4.76 4.91
N MET A 51 -23.80 -5.22 3.95
CA MET A 51 -22.81 -4.39 3.28
C MET A 51 -23.48 -3.31 2.42
N ASN A 52 -24.58 -3.62 1.74
CA ASN A 52 -25.33 -2.63 0.98
C ASN A 52 -25.99 -1.57 1.89
N MET A 53 -26.47 -1.96 3.07
CA MET A 53 -27.13 -1.03 4.00
C MET A 53 -26.14 -0.14 4.74
N HIS A 54 -25.00 -0.68 5.18
CA HIS A 54 -24.06 0.04 6.05
C HIS A 54 -22.80 0.53 5.35
N HIS A 55 -22.45 -0.04 4.20
CA HIS A 55 -21.16 0.15 3.52
C HIS A 55 -21.30 0.09 1.99
N ASN A 56 -22.25 0.84 1.43
CA ASN A 56 -22.53 0.94 -0.01
C ASN A 56 -21.42 1.60 -0.85
N HIS A 57 -20.35 2.11 -0.23
CA HIS A 57 -19.21 2.69 -0.91
C HIS A 57 -18.05 1.69 -1.08
N LYS A 58 -17.08 2.04 -1.94
CA LYS A 58 -15.87 1.24 -2.17
C LYS A 58 -15.10 1.01 -0.86
N TRP A 59 -14.86 -0.24 -0.51
CA TRP A 59 -14.19 -0.61 0.74
C TRP A 59 -12.99 -1.55 0.56
N SER A 60 -12.81 -2.09 -0.64
CA SER A 60 -11.63 -2.87 -1.04
C SER A 60 -10.69 -2.05 -1.92
N ARG A 61 -9.37 -2.25 -1.76
CA ARG A 61 -8.34 -1.61 -2.60
C ARG A 61 -8.57 -1.86 -4.08
N SER A 62 -8.93 -3.07 -4.48
CA SER A 62 -9.15 -3.44 -5.89
C SER A 62 -10.35 -2.73 -6.56
N MET A 63 -11.20 -2.04 -5.79
CA MET A 63 -12.35 -1.30 -6.32
C MET A 63 -12.00 0.16 -6.67
N PHE A 64 -10.89 0.68 -6.16
CA PHE A 64 -10.47 2.07 -6.41
C PHE A 64 -9.78 2.20 -7.77
N SER A 65 -9.82 3.41 -8.34
CA SER A 65 -9.12 3.71 -9.60
C SER A 65 -7.61 3.69 -9.36
N ASN A 66 -6.86 3.15 -10.33
CA ASN A 66 -5.40 3.21 -10.33
C ASN A 66 -4.86 4.63 -10.63
N GLU A 67 -5.72 5.56 -11.08
CA GLU A 67 -5.33 6.95 -11.36
C GLU A 67 -4.97 7.72 -10.08
N VAL A 68 -5.60 7.34 -8.96
CA VAL A 68 -5.34 7.96 -7.65
C VAL A 68 -4.50 6.98 -6.83
N THR A 69 -3.19 7.15 -6.89
CA THR A 69 -2.25 6.34 -6.11
C THR A 69 -2.37 6.67 -4.62
N CYS A 70 -3.02 5.79 -3.85
CA CYS A 70 -3.18 5.97 -2.41
C CYS A 70 -2.97 4.64 -1.65
N ASP A 71 -1.87 4.57 -0.91
CA ASP A 71 -1.54 3.42 -0.07
C ASP A 71 -2.24 3.47 1.31
N TYR A 72 -2.77 4.65 1.69
CA TYR A 72 -3.36 4.88 3.00
C TYR A 72 -4.75 4.25 3.13
N VAL A 73 -4.84 3.20 3.96
CA VAL A 73 -6.11 2.54 4.33
C VAL A 73 -6.42 2.70 5.84
N ASN A 74 -5.65 3.54 6.53
CA ASN A 74 -5.74 3.78 7.97
C ASN A 74 -6.17 5.22 8.31
N ASN A 75 -6.61 5.39 9.54
CA ASN A 75 -7.01 6.67 10.14
C ASN A 75 -5.81 7.50 10.61
N ASN A 76 -4.56 7.10 10.31
CA ASN A 76 -3.37 7.77 10.82
C ASN A 76 -3.30 9.24 10.42
N LEU A 77 -3.81 9.62 9.24
CA LEU A 77 -3.84 11.02 8.83
C LEU A 77 -4.73 11.85 9.75
N THR A 78 -5.96 11.37 10.00
CA THR A 78 -6.92 12.00 10.91
C THR A 78 -6.39 12.04 12.34
N GLU A 79 -5.82 10.94 12.84
CA GLU A 79 -5.22 10.88 14.18
C GLU A 79 -4.03 11.86 14.31
N SER A 80 -3.16 11.91 13.30
CA SER A 80 -2.01 12.83 13.28
C SER A 80 -2.47 14.28 13.27
N PHE A 81 -3.47 14.62 12.45
CA PHE A 81 -4.04 15.96 12.41
C PHE A 81 -4.69 16.32 13.75
N ASN A 82 -5.54 15.46 14.30
CA ASN A 82 -6.18 15.68 15.60
C ASN A 82 -5.17 15.88 16.72
N SER A 83 -4.08 15.12 16.71
CA SER A 83 -2.97 15.29 17.65
C SER A 83 -2.25 16.63 17.45
N TRP A 84 -2.01 17.01 16.19
CA TRP A 84 -1.35 18.27 15.83
C TRP A 84 -2.13 19.50 16.31
N ILE A 85 -3.45 19.50 16.16
CA ILE A 85 -4.32 20.62 16.55
C ILE A 85 -4.85 20.52 17.99
N LYS A 86 -4.55 19.44 18.71
CA LYS A 86 -5.17 19.11 20.01
C LYS A 86 -5.13 20.25 21.03
N LYS A 87 -4.04 21.02 21.04
CA LYS A 87 -3.81 22.11 22.01
C LYS A 87 -4.44 23.44 21.60
N ILE A 88 -4.87 23.58 20.35
CA ILE A 88 -5.35 24.84 19.78
C ILE A 88 -6.82 24.78 19.36
N LYS A 89 -7.41 23.58 19.34
CA LYS A 89 -8.78 23.32 18.86
C LYS A 89 -9.88 24.11 19.60
N ASP A 90 -9.60 24.56 20.83
CA ASP A 90 -10.55 25.27 21.70
C ASP A 90 -10.41 26.80 21.59
N LEU A 91 -9.54 27.30 20.69
CA LEU A 91 -9.40 28.73 20.42
C LEU A 91 -10.62 29.28 19.64
N PRO A 92 -10.94 30.58 19.79
CA PRO A 92 -11.89 31.26 18.93
C PRO A 92 -11.52 31.10 17.44
N PRO A 93 -12.49 31.09 16.50
CA PRO A 93 -12.23 30.78 15.09
C PRO A 93 -11.11 31.61 14.45
N VAL A 94 -11.06 32.91 14.75
CA VAL A 94 -10.03 33.83 14.21
C VAL A 94 -8.63 33.45 14.72
N GLU A 95 -8.51 33.18 16.02
CA GLU A 95 -7.24 32.79 16.65
C GLU A 95 -6.80 31.39 16.21
N LEU A 96 -7.74 30.46 16.06
CA LEU A 96 -7.47 29.10 15.56
C LEU A 96 -6.87 29.14 14.15
N ILE A 97 -7.45 29.92 13.24
CA ILE A 97 -6.96 30.06 11.86
C ILE A 97 -5.56 30.68 11.85
N ASP A 98 -5.34 31.76 12.61
CA ASP A 98 -4.02 32.37 12.65
C ASP A 98 -2.97 31.42 13.24
N LYS A 99 -3.33 30.62 14.25
CA LYS A 99 -2.42 29.65 14.83
C LYS A 99 -2.09 28.50 13.88
N LEU A 100 -3.08 28.01 13.13
CA LEU A 100 -2.87 27.00 12.07
C LEU A 100 -1.95 27.53 10.98
N ARG A 101 -2.09 28.80 10.58
CA ARG A 101 -1.21 29.46 9.62
C ARG A 101 0.23 29.49 10.12
N GLN A 102 0.47 29.95 11.35
CA GLN A 102 1.81 29.96 11.97
C GLN A 102 2.43 28.55 12.03
N MET A 103 1.67 27.55 12.50
CA MET A 103 2.14 26.17 12.60
C MET A 103 2.50 25.57 11.21
N THR A 104 1.75 25.95 10.17
CA THR A 104 2.04 25.54 8.79
C THR A 104 3.31 26.20 8.29
N MET A 105 3.51 27.49 8.57
CA MET A 105 4.74 28.21 8.22
C MET A 105 5.98 27.59 8.87
N ASP A 106 5.92 27.29 10.17
CA ASP A 106 7.01 26.63 10.89
C ASP A 106 7.33 25.25 10.31
N LEU A 107 6.29 24.48 9.96
CA LEU A 107 6.44 23.18 9.33
C LEU A 107 7.12 23.30 7.95
N TRP A 108 6.73 24.27 7.14
CA TRP A 108 7.32 24.51 5.82
C TRP A 108 8.77 24.98 5.91
N ASP A 109 9.06 25.89 6.82
CA ASP A 109 10.42 26.36 7.07
C ASP A 109 11.33 25.20 7.55
N LYS A 110 10.85 24.37 8.49
CA LYS A 110 11.56 23.15 8.90
C LYS A 110 11.81 22.21 7.72
N ARG A 111 10.79 21.96 6.89
CA ARG A 111 10.93 21.10 5.69
C ARG A 111 11.92 21.70 4.68
N ARG A 112 11.91 23.02 4.48
CA ARG A 112 12.86 23.72 3.61
C ARG A 112 14.29 23.57 4.09
N ARG A 113 14.56 23.77 5.39
CA ARG A 113 15.90 23.56 5.96
C ARG A 113 16.41 22.13 5.79
N ILE A 114 15.54 21.14 5.95
CA ILE A 114 15.89 19.73 5.73
C ILE A 114 16.14 19.48 4.24
N GLY A 115 15.28 19.99 3.36
CA GLY A 115 15.40 19.87 1.91
C GLY A 115 16.67 20.50 1.36
N ASN A 116 17.08 21.67 1.86
CA ASN A 116 18.31 22.34 1.43
C ASN A 116 19.59 21.55 1.78
N LYS A 117 19.53 20.68 2.79
CA LYS A 117 20.63 19.79 3.18
C LYS A 117 20.57 18.43 2.48
N PHE A 118 19.47 18.14 1.79
CA PHE A 118 19.26 16.85 1.14
C PHE A 118 19.95 16.84 -0.23
N SER A 119 20.84 15.87 -0.41
CA SER A 119 21.50 15.59 -1.69
C SER A 119 20.95 14.32 -2.33
N GLY A 120 20.71 14.35 -3.64
CA GLY A 120 20.23 13.22 -4.43
C GLY A 120 18.73 13.29 -4.77
N ASN A 121 18.23 12.24 -5.41
CA ASN A 121 16.87 12.25 -5.99
C ASN A 121 15.82 11.51 -5.14
N ILE A 122 16.25 10.71 -4.15
CA ILE A 122 15.35 9.85 -3.36
C ILE A 122 15.65 10.02 -1.87
N LEU A 123 14.62 10.32 -1.07
CA LEU A 123 14.75 10.50 0.38
C LEU A 123 15.39 9.27 1.05
N PRO A 124 16.32 9.43 2.02
CA PRO A 124 17.01 8.31 2.65
C PRO A 124 16.05 7.36 3.37
N THR A 125 14.96 7.89 3.93
CA THR A 125 13.91 7.10 4.55
C THR A 125 13.23 6.15 3.56
N ILE A 126 13.00 6.60 2.33
CA ILE A 126 12.40 5.78 1.27
C ILE A 126 13.40 4.70 0.81
N ILE A 127 14.66 5.05 0.64
CA ILE A 127 15.74 4.08 0.36
C ILE A 127 15.80 3.01 1.46
N LYS A 128 15.75 3.41 2.73
CA LYS A 128 15.74 2.48 3.87
C LYS A 128 14.53 1.55 3.84
N GLN A 129 13.34 2.07 3.51
CA GLN A 129 12.13 1.26 3.36
C GLN A 129 12.26 0.25 2.21
N PHE A 130 12.77 0.65 1.05
CA PHE A 130 13.01 -0.27 -0.06
C PHE A 130 14.06 -1.32 0.27
N LYS A 131 15.19 -0.93 0.87
CA LYS A 131 16.23 -1.87 1.34
C LYS A 131 15.70 -2.87 2.38
N ALA A 132 14.75 -2.46 3.22
CA ALA A 132 14.10 -3.38 4.15
C ALA A 132 13.18 -4.36 3.41
N ARG A 133 12.42 -3.89 2.41
CA ARG A 133 11.54 -4.71 1.57
C ARG A 133 12.27 -5.64 0.61
N THR A 134 13.53 -5.37 0.27
CA THR A 134 14.34 -6.27 -0.57
C THR A 134 14.93 -7.45 0.18
N ARG A 135 14.88 -7.46 1.52
CA ARG A 135 15.36 -8.58 2.33
C ARG A 135 14.48 -9.81 2.07
N GLY A 136 15.13 -10.94 1.74
CA GLY A 136 14.43 -12.20 1.51
C GLY A 136 13.84 -12.38 0.10
N LEU A 137 14.08 -11.46 -0.84
CA LEU A 137 13.62 -11.61 -2.23
C LEU A 137 14.42 -12.65 -3.04
N GLY A 138 15.53 -13.18 -2.52
CA GLY A 138 16.40 -14.13 -3.22
C GLY A 138 15.74 -15.46 -3.58
N GLN A 139 14.58 -15.79 -3.00
CA GLN A 139 13.82 -17.00 -3.33
C GLN A 139 12.95 -16.83 -4.59
N MET A 140 12.78 -15.60 -5.09
CA MET A 140 12.01 -15.33 -6.30
C MET A 140 12.84 -15.63 -7.54
N LYS A 141 12.27 -16.38 -8.49
CA LYS A 141 12.89 -16.63 -9.80
C LYS A 141 12.44 -15.56 -10.78
N ILE A 142 13.37 -15.11 -11.62
CA ILE A 142 13.14 -14.04 -12.59
C ILE A 142 13.57 -14.52 -13.98
N SER A 143 12.66 -14.42 -14.94
CA SER A 143 12.94 -14.59 -16.37
C SER A 143 12.80 -13.22 -17.02
N LYS A 144 13.92 -12.69 -17.54
CA LYS A 144 14.02 -11.29 -18.01
C LYS A 144 13.79 -11.17 -19.51
N GLY A 145 13.05 -10.13 -19.89
CA GLY A 145 13.12 -9.46 -21.19
C GLY A 145 13.94 -8.16 -21.06
N GLN A 146 13.73 -7.21 -21.98
CA GLN A 146 14.47 -5.93 -21.99
C GLN A 146 13.98 -4.95 -20.91
N HIS A 147 12.68 -4.62 -20.90
CA HIS A 147 12.03 -3.80 -19.87
C HIS A 147 10.95 -4.55 -19.07
N THR A 148 10.67 -5.78 -19.50
CA THR A 148 9.73 -6.71 -18.87
C THR A 148 10.45 -7.81 -18.12
N ALA A 149 9.84 -8.30 -17.05
CA ALA A 149 10.27 -9.54 -16.42
C ALA A 149 9.09 -10.35 -15.90
N LYS A 150 9.19 -11.67 -16.06
CA LYS A 150 8.32 -12.62 -15.36
C LYS A 150 8.99 -13.00 -14.05
N VAL A 151 8.39 -12.57 -12.95
CA VAL A 151 8.79 -12.93 -11.58
C VAL A 151 7.86 -14.03 -11.08
N PHE A 152 8.41 -15.11 -10.55
CA PHE A 152 7.63 -16.26 -10.11
C PHE A 152 8.26 -16.95 -8.91
N GLY A 153 7.44 -17.70 -8.19
CA GLY A 153 7.85 -18.41 -7.00
C GLY A 153 6.73 -19.33 -6.50
N PHE A 154 6.87 -19.77 -5.26
CA PHE A 154 5.89 -20.62 -4.59
C PHE A 154 5.35 -19.93 -3.36
N HIS A 155 4.08 -20.15 -3.08
CA HIS A 155 3.47 -19.86 -1.78
C HIS A 155 3.91 -20.90 -0.75
N SER A 156 3.62 -20.67 0.54
CA SER A 156 3.91 -21.62 1.62
C SER A 156 3.18 -22.97 1.45
N ASP A 157 2.04 -22.96 0.76
CA ASP A 157 1.26 -24.16 0.38
C ASP A 157 1.76 -24.81 -0.93
N MET A 158 2.98 -24.48 -1.37
CA MET A 158 3.62 -24.94 -2.62
C MET A 158 2.86 -24.58 -3.90
N ARG A 159 1.87 -23.69 -3.86
CA ARG A 159 1.20 -23.23 -5.08
C ARG A 159 2.08 -22.25 -5.84
N PRO A 160 2.30 -22.46 -7.15
CA PRO A 160 3.09 -21.54 -7.94
C PRO A 160 2.33 -20.22 -8.16
N TRP A 161 3.05 -19.12 -8.10
CA TRP A 161 2.55 -17.80 -8.50
C TRP A 161 3.49 -17.17 -9.52
N ARG A 162 2.93 -16.30 -10.36
CA ARG A 162 3.69 -15.56 -11.37
C ARG A 162 3.12 -14.16 -11.56
N HIS A 163 4.01 -13.20 -11.70
CA HIS A 163 3.68 -11.82 -11.99
C HIS A 163 4.59 -11.28 -13.10
N VAL A 164 4.01 -10.47 -13.98
CA VAL A 164 4.75 -9.75 -15.01
C VAL A 164 4.98 -8.34 -14.49
N VAL A 165 6.22 -7.87 -14.57
CA VAL A 165 6.64 -6.51 -14.22
C VAL A 165 7.07 -5.83 -15.52
N GLU A 166 6.61 -4.61 -15.73
CA GLU A 166 7.03 -3.72 -16.82
C GLU A 166 7.55 -2.42 -16.20
N LEU A 167 8.85 -2.16 -16.35
CA LEU A 167 9.49 -1.01 -15.72
C LEU A 167 9.19 0.30 -16.46
N SER A 168 9.01 0.25 -17.78
CA SER A 168 8.75 1.45 -18.59
C SER A 168 7.43 2.14 -18.24
N THR A 169 6.42 1.34 -17.87
CA THR A 169 5.08 1.82 -17.49
C THR A 169 4.82 1.80 -15.99
N PHE A 170 5.82 1.42 -15.17
CA PHE A 170 5.68 1.26 -13.72
C PHE A 170 4.51 0.32 -13.32
N THR A 171 4.34 -0.78 -14.06
CA THR A 171 3.23 -1.70 -13.85
C THR A 171 3.69 -3.08 -13.38
N CYS A 172 2.84 -3.74 -12.60
CA CYS A 172 3.00 -5.13 -12.25
C CYS A 172 1.65 -5.83 -12.26
N SER A 173 1.56 -7.06 -12.78
CA SER A 173 0.30 -7.82 -12.81
C SER A 173 -0.23 -8.19 -11.41
N CYS A 174 0.53 -7.92 -10.35
CA CYS A 174 0.03 -8.03 -8.97
C CYS A 174 -0.89 -6.87 -8.55
N GLY A 175 -0.90 -5.74 -9.29
CA GLY A 175 -1.72 -4.55 -9.04
C GLY A 175 -1.21 -3.61 -7.95
N GLU A 176 -0.27 -4.03 -7.09
CA GLU A 176 0.21 -3.21 -5.98
C GLU A 176 0.93 -1.94 -6.44
N TRP A 177 1.69 -2.00 -7.54
CA TRP A 177 2.44 -0.84 -8.01
C TRP A 177 1.50 0.27 -8.48
N GLN A 178 0.52 -0.10 -9.30
CA GLN A 178 -0.47 0.80 -9.86
C GLN A 178 -1.31 1.45 -8.76
N MET A 179 -1.69 0.67 -7.74
CA MET A 179 -2.50 1.19 -6.63
C MET A 179 -1.72 2.11 -5.67
N THR A 180 -0.45 1.80 -5.41
CA THR A 180 0.33 2.51 -4.37
C THR A 180 1.26 3.58 -4.93
N GLY A 181 1.53 3.57 -6.23
CA GLY A 181 2.56 4.38 -6.88
C GLY A 181 3.99 3.96 -6.51
N LYS A 182 4.17 2.84 -5.78
CA LYS A 182 5.47 2.38 -5.28
C LYS A 182 5.79 0.99 -5.83
N PRO A 183 7.08 0.68 -6.10
CA PRO A 183 7.48 -0.66 -6.50
C PRO A 183 7.00 -1.72 -5.51
N CYS A 184 6.27 -2.72 -6.01
CA CYS A 184 5.90 -3.92 -5.26
C CYS A 184 7.11 -4.84 -5.04
N LEU A 185 6.96 -5.91 -4.26
CA LEU A 185 8.07 -6.85 -4.02
C LEU A 185 8.60 -7.49 -5.32
N HIS A 186 7.73 -7.77 -6.29
CA HIS A 186 8.13 -8.30 -7.61
C HIS A 186 8.97 -7.29 -8.40
N ALA A 187 8.56 -6.02 -8.37
CA ALA A 187 9.29 -4.94 -9.00
C ALA A 187 10.65 -4.71 -8.36
N LEU A 188 10.70 -4.70 -7.02
CA LEU A 188 11.93 -4.58 -6.26
C LEU A 188 12.88 -5.74 -6.55
N ALA A 189 12.38 -6.98 -6.69
CA ALA A 189 13.18 -8.13 -7.08
C ALA A 189 13.81 -7.94 -8.47
N PHE A 190 13.03 -7.46 -9.45
CA PHE A 190 13.52 -7.20 -10.79
C PHE A 190 14.56 -6.07 -10.83
N ILE A 191 14.27 -4.94 -10.16
CA ILE A 191 15.19 -3.80 -10.06
C ILE A 191 16.50 -4.23 -9.39
N GLN A 192 16.41 -5.00 -8.29
CA GLN A 192 17.60 -5.50 -7.59
C GLN A 192 18.45 -6.37 -8.52
N MET A 193 17.84 -7.30 -9.25
CA MET A 193 18.55 -8.16 -10.22
C MET A 193 19.26 -7.33 -11.30
N LEU A 194 18.62 -6.29 -11.86
CA LEU A 194 19.25 -5.42 -12.86
C LEU A 194 20.47 -4.68 -12.30
N ILE A 195 20.38 -4.17 -11.07
CA ILE A 195 21.50 -3.51 -10.39
C ILE A 195 22.67 -4.49 -10.19
N TRP A 196 22.39 -5.72 -9.76
CA TRP A 196 23.42 -6.76 -9.61
C TRP A 196 24.13 -7.06 -10.93
N ILE A 197 23.38 -7.19 -12.03
CA ILE A 197 23.96 -7.44 -13.37
C ILE A 197 24.89 -6.28 -13.75
N LEU A 198 24.44 -5.03 -13.63
CA LEU A 198 25.25 -3.85 -13.94
C LEU A 198 26.53 -3.81 -13.11
N LEU A 199 26.44 -4.04 -11.80
CA LEU A 199 27.61 -4.06 -10.92
C LEU A 199 28.57 -5.22 -11.23
N SER A 200 28.05 -6.39 -11.60
CA SER A 200 28.89 -7.54 -11.98
C SER A 200 29.64 -7.32 -13.30
N MET A 201 29.03 -6.63 -14.27
CA MET A 201 29.67 -6.29 -15.54
C MET A 201 30.78 -5.24 -15.37
N SER A 202 30.65 -4.33 -14.41
CA SER A 202 31.66 -3.31 -14.09
C SER A 202 32.89 -3.83 -13.36
N VAL A 203 32.86 -5.07 -12.84
CA VAL A 203 33.99 -5.71 -12.14
C VAL A 203 34.77 -6.65 -13.08
N THR A 204 34.21 -6.97 -14.26
CA THR A 204 34.81 -7.84 -15.28
C THR A 204 35.47 -7.10 -16.44
N LEU A 205 35.59 -5.77 -16.36
CA LEU A 205 36.34 -4.90 -17.26
C LEU A 205 37.40 -4.14 -16.45
#